data_AF-A0A0R2XL59-F1
#
_entry.id   AF-A0A0R2XL59-F1
#
_cell.length_a   1.000
_cell.length_b   1.000
_cell.length_c   1.000
_cell.angle_alpha   90.00
_cell.angle_beta   90.00
_cell.angle_gamma   90.00
#
_symmetry.space_group_name_H-M   'P 1'
#
loop_
_entity.id
_entity.type
_entity.pdbx_description
1 polymer ?
#
loop_
_entity_poly.entity_id
_entity_poly.type
_entity_poly.pdbx_seq_one_letter_code
_entity_poly.pdbx_strand_id
1 'polypeptide(L)'
;MIERFGLGWFWAGLVWASLGQAEIFILQREAGAELVSVQEVREEGGKISYREMDGTVREVEKEKILTKLPSTPLAEQELTREEAVAAINAILEAKAKHPALAEPLQREVEIWKERLDKMPNSEDPEALAKAEASFTAAVERIVPAAYAPKKNYTLDELVQQLAALDGLAREFPERAGEVEKLASPWRVEEEQHRAGKKKFEGRWFEPQEWEQERFARQGAAKSAFLETIETPAVSPILLGQGIFLVTLALFLGGALLGFSFLYHGVVELMRYRAWWKGAAWTLAGMILFAVVARGGVLAVAVPEPLPFGVGAEGQTLDDLVWMQAGLQEPLPQEIRLTDGEVNSWWDRRLRFAPMDVTDVLAVSVVSWRIQFVDGGMNLERAGRWLGQTLLLRHKLIFSRSEKGEDIYRVEASLGKLPLPPVLVLRTWNQWVESLFQQAKLCPGATGVKLERLEKGAVVLSAP
;
A
#
# COMPACT_ATOMS: atom_id res chain seq x y z
N MET A 1 53.91 38.84 38.74
CA MET A 1 53.86 39.33 37.35
C MET A 1 52.42 39.07 36.89
N ILE A 2 51.50 39.98 37.32
CA ILE A 2 50.71 40.91 36.46
C ILE A 2 49.58 40.12 35.78
N GLU A 3 48.27 40.30 36.02
CA GLU A 3 47.42 41.33 36.65
C GLU A 3 46.05 40.68 36.96
N ARG A 4 45.47 40.83 38.16
CA ARG A 4 44.35 41.75 38.48
C ARG A 4 43.26 41.89 37.40
N PHE A 5 42.18 41.14 37.55
CA PHE A 5 40.76 41.51 37.33
C PHE A 5 39.97 40.34 37.95
N GLY A 6 39.05 40.44 38.90
CA GLY A 6 38.15 41.50 39.30
C GLY A 6 37.12 40.79 40.20
N LEU A 7 37.42 40.76 41.51
CA LEU A 7 36.48 40.34 42.55
C LEU A 7 35.42 41.43 42.67
N GLY A 8 34.20 41.09 42.29
CA GLY A 8 33.02 41.93 42.25
C GLY A 8 32.04 41.26 41.30
N TRP A 9 30.73 41.30 41.55
CA TRP A 9 29.66 40.60 40.82
C TRP A 9 29.20 39.23 41.34
N PHE A 10 29.51 38.85 42.58
CA PHE A 10 28.90 37.65 43.21
C PHE A 10 27.94 37.92 44.38
N TRP A 11 27.55 39.18 44.63
CA TRP A 11 26.63 39.54 45.73
C TRP A 11 25.66 40.68 45.37
N ALA A 12 25.01 40.62 44.20
CA ALA A 12 23.93 41.55 43.85
C ALA A 12 22.75 40.92 43.07
N GLY A 13 22.72 39.59 42.90
CA GLY A 13 21.74 38.91 42.04
C GLY A 13 20.80 37.92 42.74
N LEU A 14 20.73 37.93 44.07
CA LEU A 14 20.07 36.85 44.82
C LEU A 14 19.14 37.35 45.94
N VAL A 15 18.27 38.32 45.67
CA VAL A 15 17.06 38.63 46.49
C VAL A 15 15.90 39.23 45.65
N TRP A 16 15.75 38.87 44.37
CA TRP A 16 14.63 39.38 43.54
C TRP A 16 13.90 38.24 42.80
N ALA A 17 13.55 37.20 43.55
CA ALA A 17 12.69 36.12 43.09
C ALA A 17 11.55 35.89 44.10
N SER A 18 10.72 36.90 44.26
CA SER A 18 9.31 36.67 44.51
C SER A 18 8.57 37.40 43.40
N LEU A 19 8.06 36.65 42.42
CA LEU A 19 6.96 37.13 41.58
C LEU A 19 5.80 37.39 42.54
N GLY A 20 5.76 38.59 43.11
CA GLY A 20 4.66 39.03 43.96
C GLY A 20 3.40 38.99 43.11
N GLN A 21 2.30 38.47 43.67
CA GLN A 21 0.98 38.57 43.05
C GLN A 21 0.78 40.01 42.58
N ALA A 22 0.38 40.18 41.31
CA ALA A 22 -0.02 41.50 40.85
C ALA A 22 -1.21 41.96 41.71
N GLU A 23 -1.17 43.22 42.14
CA GLU A 23 -2.21 43.84 42.97
C GLU A 23 -2.80 45.04 42.20
N ILE A 24 -4.00 45.45 42.56
CA ILE A 24 -4.61 46.70 42.08
C ILE A 24 -4.68 47.65 43.28
N PHE A 25 -4.08 48.82 43.16
CA PHE A 25 -4.14 49.87 44.17
C PHE A 25 -5.18 50.92 43.80
N ILE A 26 -6.01 51.29 44.77
CA ILE A 26 -6.78 52.54 44.73
C ILE A 26 -5.93 53.60 45.44
N LEU A 27 -5.41 54.55 44.68
CA LEU A 27 -4.54 55.61 45.18
C LEU A 27 -5.29 56.92 45.32
N GLN A 28 -5.08 57.63 46.41
CA GLN A 28 -5.54 59.01 46.59
C GLN A 28 -4.54 59.97 45.93
N ARG A 29 -4.95 60.65 44.87
CA ARG A 29 -4.18 61.73 44.22
C ARG A 29 -4.88 63.08 44.37
N GLU A 30 -4.17 64.16 44.04
CA GLU A 30 -4.67 65.54 44.12
C GLU A 30 -5.94 65.77 43.27
N ALA A 31 -6.11 65.01 42.19
CA ALA A 31 -7.27 65.07 41.29
C ALA A 31 -8.40 64.08 41.63
N GLY A 32 -8.25 63.24 42.67
CA GLY A 32 -9.21 62.20 43.04
C GLY A 32 -8.58 60.82 43.22
N ALA A 33 -9.42 59.81 43.43
CA ALA A 33 -8.98 58.42 43.53
C ALA A 33 -8.71 57.84 42.13
N GLU A 34 -7.60 57.11 41.97
CA GLU A 34 -7.17 56.49 40.72
C GLU A 34 -6.89 54.99 40.93
N LEU A 35 -7.25 54.18 39.94
CA LEU A 35 -6.99 52.73 39.94
C LEU A 35 -5.68 52.45 39.22
N VAL A 36 -4.73 51.80 39.89
CA VAL A 36 -3.40 51.50 39.34
C VAL A 36 -3.09 50.02 39.50
N SER A 37 -2.83 49.34 38.39
CA SER A 37 -2.36 47.95 38.38
C SER A 37 -0.86 47.92 38.65
N VAL A 38 -0.45 47.15 39.66
CA VAL A 38 0.91 47.13 40.17
C VAL A 38 1.49 45.73 40.22
N GLN A 39 2.77 45.64 39.91
CA GLN A 39 3.63 44.47 40.08
C GLN A 39 4.72 44.81 41.10
N GLU A 40 5.18 43.79 41.85
CA GLU A 40 6.33 43.88 42.76
C GLU A 40 6.22 45.02 43.80
N VAL A 41 5.49 44.75 44.89
CA VAL A 41 5.28 45.69 45.99
C VAL A 41 6.35 45.49 47.07
N ARG A 42 7.08 46.55 47.45
CA ARG A 42 7.95 46.57 48.64
C ARG A 42 7.48 47.63 49.61
N GLU A 43 7.40 47.25 50.88
CA GLU A 43 7.00 48.13 51.97
C GLU A 43 8.19 48.35 52.91
N GLU A 44 8.71 49.58 52.95
CA GLU A 44 9.78 49.99 53.86
C GLU A 44 9.43 51.32 54.50
N GLY A 45 9.49 51.39 55.83
CA GLY A 45 9.46 52.66 56.57
C GLY A 45 8.24 53.57 56.33
N GLY A 46 7.05 52.99 56.14
CA GLY A 46 5.81 53.77 55.91
C GLY A 46 5.58 54.22 54.46
N LYS A 47 6.47 53.83 53.54
CA LYS A 47 6.32 54.02 52.09
C LYS A 47 6.18 52.68 51.38
N ILE A 48 5.44 52.69 50.29
CA ILE A 48 5.25 51.55 49.40
C ILE A 48 5.85 51.93 48.05
N SER A 49 6.89 51.19 47.64
CA SER A 49 7.41 51.24 46.28
C SER A 49 6.76 50.13 45.46
N TYR A 50 6.20 50.48 44.31
CA TYR A 50 5.55 49.53 43.40
C TYR A 50 5.98 49.80 41.96
N ARG A 51 5.93 48.78 41.11
CA ARG A 51 6.15 48.90 39.67
C ARG A 51 4.80 48.87 38.95
N GLU A 52 4.50 49.87 38.13
CA GLU A 52 3.31 49.88 37.26
C GLU A 52 3.52 48.90 36.08
N MET A 53 2.45 48.50 35.40
CA MET A 53 2.49 47.55 34.27
C MET A 53 3.36 48.01 33.09
N ASP A 54 3.69 49.30 33.00
CA ASP A 54 4.59 49.89 31.99
C ASP A 54 6.08 49.83 32.38
N GLY A 55 6.40 49.27 33.56
CA GLY A 55 7.75 49.18 34.10
C GLY A 55 8.16 50.38 34.97
N THR A 56 7.31 51.39 35.11
CA THR A 56 7.61 52.59 35.90
C THR A 56 7.57 52.27 37.39
N VAL A 57 8.66 52.51 38.10
CA VAL A 57 8.73 52.37 39.56
C VAL A 57 8.27 53.67 40.21
N ARG A 58 7.30 53.60 41.11
CA ARG A 58 6.79 54.74 41.87
C ARG A 58 6.79 54.45 43.36
N GLU A 59 7.01 55.49 44.16
CA GLU A 59 6.88 55.44 45.61
C GLU A 59 5.68 56.27 46.05
N VAL A 60 4.85 55.66 46.91
CA VAL A 60 3.69 56.33 47.50
C VAL A 60 3.68 56.08 49.01
N GLU A 61 3.32 57.11 49.77
CA GLU A 61 3.12 56.99 51.22
C GLU A 61 1.97 56.00 51.50
N LYS A 62 2.14 55.13 52.50
CA LYS A 62 1.15 54.08 52.80
C LYS A 62 -0.26 54.65 53.03
N GLU A 63 -0.36 55.85 53.60
CA GLU A 63 -1.62 56.55 53.85
C GLU A 63 -2.37 56.98 52.57
N LYS A 64 -1.68 57.06 51.43
CA LYS A 64 -2.28 57.40 50.13
C LYS A 64 -2.82 56.17 49.38
N ILE A 65 -2.63 54.96 49.90
CA ILE A 65 -3.26 53.75 49.36
C ILE A 65 -4.57 53.51 50.11
N LEU A 66 -5.69 53.79 49.43
CA LEU A 66 -7.02 53.67 50.00
C LEU A 66 -7.47 52.21 50.14
N THR A 67 -7.15 51.37 49.16
CA THR A 67 -7.50 49.94 49.16
C THR A 67 -6.51 49.17 48.29
N LYS A 68 -6.10 47.99 48.75
CA LYS A 68 -5.39 46.99 47.96
C LYS A 68 -6.41 45.94 47.49
N LEU A 69 -6.46 45.70 46.20
CA LEU A 69 -7.36 44.74 45.57
C LEU A 69 -6.55 43.64 44.88
N PRO A 70 -7.08 42.41 44.81
CA PRO A 70 -6.47 41.37 44.00
C PRO A 70 -6.57 41.75 42.52
N SER A 71 -5.46 41.63 41.79
CA SER A 71 -5.50 41.75 40.33
C SER A 71 -5.97 40.45 39.69
N THR A 72 -6.46 40.52 38.45
CA THR A 72 -6.75 39.32 37.66
C THR A 72 -5.49 38.44 37.58
N PRO A 73 -5.53 37.19 38.09
CA PRO A 73 -4.37 36.31 38.14
C PRO A 73 -3.90 35.94 36.74
N LEU A 74 -2.60 35.67 36.57
CA LEU A 74 -2.06 35.16 35.32
C LEU A 74 -2.72 33.82 34.94
N ALA A 75 -2.77 33.50 33.66
CA ALA A 75 -3.38 32.26 33.16
C ALA A 75 -2.74 31.00 33.79
N GLU A 76 -1.48 31.09 34.21
CA GLU A 76 -0.68 29.99 34.77
C GLU A 76 -0.82 29.84 36.29
N GLN A 77 -1.54 30.75 36.96
CA GLN A 77 -1.73 30.71 38.41
C GLN A 77 -2.92 29.83 38.77
N GLU A 78 -2.66 28.73 39.48
CA GLU A 78 -3.71 27.91 40.11
C GLU A 78 -4.48 28.75 41.12
N LEU A 79 -5.82 28.72 41.02
CA LEU A 79 -6.67 29.52 41.89
C LEU A 79 -7.93 28.74 42.25
N THR A 80 -8.29 28.76 43.53
CA THR A 80 -9.50 28.11 44.02
C THR A 80 -10.74 28.97 43.73
N ARG A 81 -11.91 28.33 43.62
CA ARG A 81 -13.19 29.03 43.46
C ARG A 81 -13.45 30.01 44.61
N GLU A 82 -13.05 29.65 45.83
CA GLU A 82 -13.17 30.47 47.04
C GLU A 82 -12.35 31.76 46.93
N GLU A 83 -11.11 31.66 46.44
CA GLU A 83 -10.25 32.81 46.20
C GLU A 83 -10.81 33.74 45.11
N ALA A 84 -11.39 33.19 44.04
CA ALA A 84 -12.04 33.98 43.00
C ALA A 84 -13.28 34.72 43.52
N VAL A 85 -14.12 34.06 44.35
CA VAL A 85 -15.28 34.70 44.98
C VAL A 85 -14.85 35.78 45.97
N ALA A 86 -13.81 35.53 46.76
CA ALA A 86 -13.25 36.52 47.69
C ALA A 86 -12.72 37.75 46.94
N ALA A 87 -12.05 37.55 45.80
CA ALA A 87 -11.59 38.63 44.94
C ALA A 87 -12.73 39.47 44.36
N ILE A 88 -13.77 38.83 43.83
CA ILE A 88 -14.96 39.53 43.32
C ILE A 88 -15.62 40.37 44.42
N ASN A 89 -15.78 39.81 45.62
CA ASN A 89 -16.38 40.52 46.75
C ASN A 89 -15.54 41.73 47.17
N ALA A 90 -14.20 41.59 47.24
CA ALA A 90 -13.31 42.70 47.54
C ALA A 90 -13.43 43.85 46.51
N ILE A 91 -13.52 43.53 45.22
CA ILE A 91 -13.66 44.52 44.15
C ILE A 91 -15.05 45.19 44.20
N LEU A 92 -16.11 44.44 44.50
CA LEU A 92 -17.47 44.98 44.67
C LEU A 92 -17.56 45.91 45.90
N GLU A 93 -16.90 45.56 47.01
CA GLU A 93 -16.82 46.44 48.17
C GLU A 93 -16.08 47.74 47.87
N ALA A 94 -14.97 47.68 47.12
CA ALA A 94 -14.24 48.87 46.69
C ALA A 94 -15.09 49.72 45.73
N LYS A 95 -15.88 49.10 44.85
CA LYS A 95 -16.81 49.79 43.96
C LYS A 95 -17.86 50.58 44.75
N ALA A 96 -18.37 50.02 45.86
CA ALA A 96 -19.31 50.71 46.73
C ALA A 96 -18.68 51.91 47.47
N LYS A 97 -17.40 51.78 47.87
CA LYS A 97 -16.65 52.83 48.59
C LYS A 97 -16.12 53.94 47.67
N HIS A 98 -15.90 53.65 46.39
CA HIS A 98 -15.30 54.58 45.42
C HIS A 98 -16.17 54.72 44.14
N PRO A 99 -17.28 55.47 44.17
CA PRO A 99 -18.20 55.60 43.03
C PRO A 99 -17.56 56.18 41.76
N ALA A 100 -16.53 57.00 41.91
CA ALA A 100 -15.77 57.58 40.79
C ALA A 100 -14.99 56.52 39.98
N LEU A 101 -14.75 55.34 40.55
CA LEU A 101 -14.07 54.20 39.91
C LEU A 101 -15.05 53.07 39.53
N ALA A 102 -16.35 53.36 39.48
CA ALA A 102 -17.37 52.32 39.30
C ALA A 102 -17.25 51.56 37.96
N GLU A 103 -16.93 52.25 36.86
CA GLU A 103 -16.71 51.62 35.56
C GLU A 103 -15.45 50.73 35.50
N PRO A 104 -14.24 51.21 35.86
CA PRO A 104 -13.05 50.36 35.80
C PRO A 104 -13.13 49.17 36.76
N LEU A 105 -13.68 49.34 37.97
CA LEU A 105 -13.90 48.23 38.90
C LEU A 105 -14.95 47.23 38.38
N GLN A 106 -15.97 47.68 37.64
CA GLN A 106 -16.95 46.78 37.03
C GLN A 106 -16.32 45.89 35.95
N ARG A 107 -15.37 46.41 35.16
CA ARG A 107 -14.65 45.60 34.15
C ARG A 107 -13.83 44.49 34.80
N GLU A 108 -13.13 44.79 35.90
CA GLU A 108 -12.39 43.77 36.66
C GLU A 108 -13.33 42.69 37.21
N VAL A 109 -14.51 43.08 37.75
CA VAL A 109 -15.52 42.11 38.20
C VAL A 109 -15.98 41.20 37.06
N GLU A 110 -16.16 41.72 35.85
CA GLU A 110 -16.58 40.92 34.69
C GLU A 110 -15.50 39.92 34.27
N ILE A 111 -14.23 40.32 34.26
CA ILE A 111 -13.08 39.43 33.99
C ILE A 111 -13.03 38.30 35.02
N TRP A 112 -13.15 38.63 36.31
CA TRP A 112 -13.17 37.65 37.39
C TRP A 112 -14.38 36.71 37.31
N LYS A 113 -15.56 37.22 36.94
CA LYS A 113 -16.76 36.40 36.74
C LYS A 113 -16.61 35.45 35.57
N GLU A 114 -16.03 35.89 34.44
CA GLU A 114 -15.79 35.02 33.29
C GLU A 114 -14.86 33.86 33.65
N ARG A 115 -13.83 34.11 34.47
CA ARG A 115 -12.95 33.07 34.98
C ARG A 115 -13.66 32.15 35.97
N LEU A 116 -14.44 32.71 36.91
CA LEU A 116 -15.24 31.95 37.87
C LEU A 116 -16.25 31.01 37.19
N ASP A 117 -16.84 31.44 36.07
CA ASP A 117 -17.77 30.65 35.25
C ASP A 117 -17.10 29.42 34.59
N LYS A 118 -15.79 29.48 34.36
CA LYS A 118 -14.99 28.37 33.79
C LYS A 118 -14.49 27.39 34.86
N MET A 119 -14.55 27.77 36.14
CA MET A 119 -14.14 26.92 37.26
C MET A 119 -15.27 25.96 37.67
N PRO A 120 -14.99 24.65 37.81
CA PRO A 120 -16.00 23.69 38.25
C PRO A 120 -16.49 23.99 39.67
N ASN A 121 -17.81 23.89 39.91
CA ASN A 121 -18.42 24.00 41.24
C ASN A 121 -19.06 22.67 41.64
N SER A 122 -18.46 21.95 42.59
CA SER A 122 -19.00 20.65 43.05
C SER A 122 -20.34 20.77 43.80
N GLU A 123 -20.68 21.94 44.30
CA GLU A 123 -21.89 22.18 45.09
C GLU A 123 -23.07 22.68 44.25
N ASP A 124 -22.81 23.12 43.02
CA ASP A 124 -23.84 23.60 42.07
C ASP A 124 -23.79 22.78 40.77
N PRO A 125 -24.73 21.83 40.58
CA PRO A 125 -24.72 20.96 39.43
C PRO A 125 -24.94 21.69 38.09
N GLU A 126 -25.60 22.86 38.08
CA GLU A 126 -25.79 23.64 36.85
C GLU A 126 -24.49 24.35 36.44
N ALA A 127 -23.77 24.92 37.40
CA ALA A 127 -22.46 25.53 37.16
C ALA A 127 -21.42 24.50 36.70
N LEU A 128 -21.45 23.29 37.27
CA LEU A 128 -20.60 22.18 36.84
C LEU A 128 -20.88 21.77 35.39
N ALA A 129 -22.15 21.60 35.03
CA ALA A 129 -22.54 21.26 33.65
C ALA A 129 -22.15 22.34 32.63
N LYS A 130 -22.25 23.63 32.99
CA LYS A 130 -21.85 24.75 32.14
C LYS A 130 -20.33 24.76 31.91
N ALA A 131 -19.54 24.53 32.96
CA ALA A 131 -18.08 24.43 32.87
C ALA A 131 -17.66 23.23 32.00
N GLU A 132 -18.28 22.06 32.20
CA GLU A 132 -18.04 20.86 31.38
C GLU A 132 -18.38 21.06 29.91
N ALA A 133 -19.54 21.69 29.61
CA ALA A 133 -19.94 21.99 28.24
C ALA A 133 -18.96 22.95 27.56
N SER A 134 -18.47 23.98 28.27
CA SER A 134 -17.49 24.92 27.74
C SER A 134 -16.16 24.25 27.41
N PHE A 135 -15.67 23.37 28.28
CA PHE A 135 -14.45 22.62 28.05
C PHE A 135 -14.62 21.63 26.89
N THR A 136 -15.74 20.91 26.83
CA THR A 136 -16.02 19.94 25.76
C THR A 136 -16.05 20.63 24.40
N ALA A 137 -16.74 21.77 24.29
CA ALA A 137 -16.76 22.56 23.06
C ALA A 137 -15.37 23.08 22.66
N ALA A 138 -14.55 23.48 23.63
CA ALA A 138 -13.17 23.91 23.38
C ALA A 138 -12.28 22.75 22.91
N VAL A 139 -12.43 21.55 23.49
CA VAL A 139 -11.74 20.32 23.07
C VAL A 139 -12.15 19.92 21.65
N GLU A 140 -13.45 19.88 21.33
CA GLU A 140 -13.95 19.52 20.00
C GLU A 140 -13.44 20.47 18.90
N ARG A 141 -13.26 21.75 19.24
CA ARG A 141 -12.69 22.75 18.33
C ARG A 141 -11.21 22.49 18.03
N ILE A 142 -10.45 22.01 19.01
CA ILE A 142 -8.98 21.88 18.95
C ILE A 142 -8.54 20.49 18.51
N VAL A 143 -9.31 19.46 18.84
CA VAL A 143 -9.02 18.06 18.52
C VAL A 143 -10.16 17.53 17.63
N PRO A 144 -10.21 17.92 16.34
CA PRO A 144 -11.30 17.52 15.46
C PRO A 144 -11.34 16.01 15.20
N ALA A 145 -10.22 15.30 15.43
CA ALA A 145 -10.14 13.85 15.35
C ALA A 145 -9.31 13.29 16.52
N ALA A 146 -9.81 12.23 17.14
CA ALA A 146 -9.10 11.50 18.18
C ALA A 146 -7.77 10.94 17.67
N TYR A 147 -6.79 10.80 18.58
CA TYR A 147 -5.52 10.17 18.28
C TYR A 147 -5.70 8.74 17.75
N ALA A 148 -5.05 8.43 16.61
CA ALA A 148 -5.12 7.15 15.94
C ALA A 148 -3.74 6.47 15.95
N PRO A 149 -3.54 5.41 16.75
CA PRO A 149 -2.22 4.79 16.94
C PRO A 149 -1.58 4.25 15.68
N LYS A 150 -2.35 3.91 14.63
CA LYS A 150 -1.82 3.38 13.37
C LYS A 150 -1.58 4.44 12.29
N LYS A 151 -2.05 5.67 12.50
CA LYS A 151 -1.85 6.76 11.55
C LYS A 151 -0.39 7.22 11.63
N ASN A 152 0.19 7.53 10.47
CA ASN A 152 1.46 8.22 10.36
C ASN A 152 1.16 9.72 10.31
N TYR A 153 1.51 10.43 11.38
CA TYR A 153 1.42 11.87 11.46
C TYR A 153 2.74 12.49 10.98
N THR A 154 2.68 13.65 10.36
CA THR A 154 3.88 14.43 10.06
C THR A 154 4.34 15.20 11.30
N LEU A 155 5.62 15.58 11.36
CA LEU A 155 6.13 16.38 12.47
C LEU A 155 5.37 17.71 12.59
N ASP A 156 5.04 18.35 11.47
CA ASP A 156 4.29 19.61 11.46
C ASP A 156 2.87 19.44 12.03
N GLU A 157 2.17 18.35 11.68
CA GLU A 157 0.86 18.02 12.26
C GLU A 157 0.95 17.81 13.78
N LEU A 158 1.98 17.08 14.25
CA LEU A 158 2.19 16.82 15.68
C LEU A 158 2.48 18.11 16.45
N VAL A 159 3.36 18.97 15.93
CA VAL A 159 3.71 20.26 16.55
C VAL A 159 2.49 21.18 16.61
N GLN A 160 1.69 21.27 15.55
CA GLN A 160 0.47 22.07 15.55
C GLN A 160 -0.56 21.57 16.57
N GLN A 161 -0.76 20.26 16.64
CA GLN A 161 -1.71 19.66 17.57
C GLN A 161 -1.29 19.89 19.03
N LEU A 162 0.01 19.73 19.34
CA LEU A 162 0.54 19.96 20.67
C LEU A 162 0.47 21.45 21.07
N ALA A 163 0.81 22.36 20.17
CA ALA A 163 0.67 23.80 20.43
C ALA A 163 -0.79 24.21 20.72
N ALA A 164 -1.76 23.59 20.03
CA ALA A 164 -3.17 23.84 20.27
C ALA A 164 -3.64 23.28 21.62
N LEU A 165 -3.16 22.10 22.02
CA LEU A 165 -3.43 21.52 23.34
C LEU A 165 -2.77 22.32 24.47
N ASP A 166 -1.55 22.83 24.28
CA ASP A 166 -0.91 23.73 25.25
C ASP A 166 -1.69 25.05 25.37
N GLY A 167 -2.27 25.55 24.28
CA GLY A 167 -3.20 26.68 24.29
C GLY A 167 -4.46 26.40 25.13
N LEU A 168 -5.04 25.21 24.99
CA LEU A 168 -6.19 24.77 25.78
C LEU A 168 -5.87 24.67 27.28
N ALA A 169 -4.68 24.17 27.63
CA ALA A 169 -4.23 24.08 29.03
C ALA A 169 -4.10 25.47 29.68
N ARG A 170 -3.72 26.50 28.92
CA ARG A 170 -3.69 27.89 29.40
C ARG A 170 -5.08 28.50 29.54
N GLU A 171 -6.04 28.11 28.70
CA GLU A 171 -7.42 28.59 28.75
C GLU A 171 -8.21 27.95 29.91
N PHE A 172 -7.87 26.71 30.28
CA PHE A 172 -8.49 25.94 31.37
C PHE A 172 -7.44 25.36 32.33
N PRO A 173 -6.74 26.21 33.12
CA PRO A 173 -5.64 25.77 33.99
C PRO A 173 -6.10 24.74 35.04
N GLU A 174 -7.33 24.89 35.54
CA GLU A 174 -7.97 23.96 36.49
C GLU A 174 -8.16 22.54 35.94
N ARG A 175 -8.09 22.37 34.60
CA ARG A 175 -8.17 21.06 33.92
C ARG A 175 -6.89 20.71 33.17
N ALA A 176 -5.77 21.35 33.48
CA ALA A 176 -4.48 21.09 32.84
C ALA A 176 -4.10 19.60 32.87
N GLY A 177 -4.40 18.90 33.97
CA GLY A 177 -4.14 17.46 34.09
C GLY A 177 -4.94 16.57 33.11
N GLU A 178 -6.11 17.03 32.66
CA GLU A 178 -6.91 16.31 31.66
C GLU A 178 -6.46 16.63 30.23
N VAL A 179 -6.10 17.89 29.98
CA VAL A 179 -5.47 18.30 28.71
C VAL A 179 -4.14 17.55 28.53
N GLU A 180 -3.38 17.36 29.60
CA GLU A 180 -2.14 16.57 29.59
C GLU A 180 -2.39 15.11 29.22
N LYS A 181 -3.46 14.48 29.72
CA LYS A 181 -3.84 13.11 29.32
C LYS A 181 -4.19 13.03 27.83
N LEU A 182 -4.83 14.06 27.28
CA LEU A 182 -5.13 14.15 25.85
C LEU A 182 -3.85 14.38 25.02
N ALA A 183 -2.89 15.17 25.52
CA ALA A 183 -1.64 15.51 24.85
C ALA A 183 -0.59 14.40 24.91
N SER A 184 -0.60 13.57 25.95
CA SER A 184 0.43 12.54 26.19
C SER A 184 0.70 11.62 24.99
N PRO A 185 -0.31 11.04 24.30
CA PRO A 185 -0.07 10.20 23.12
C PRO A 185 0.62 10.96 21.98
N TRP A 186 0.28 12.25 21.79
CA TRP A 186 0.86 13.09 20.74
C TRP A 186 2.31 13.47 21.04
N ARG A 187 2.66 13.73 22.31
CA ARG A 187 4.05 14.00 22.72
C ARG A 187 4.95 12.80 22.48
N VAL A 188 4.47 11.60 22.82
CA VAL A 188 5.22 10.37 22.53
C VAL A 188 5.48 10.22 21.03
N GLU A 189 4.49 10.49 20.17
CA GLU A 189 4.72 10.46 18.72
C GLU A 189 5.75 11.49 18.26
N GLU A 190 5.68 12.71 18.77
CA GLU A 190 6.60 13.79 18.42
C GLU A 190 8.03 13.45 18.85
N GLU A 191 8.21 12.93 20.06
CA GLU A 191 9.51 12.50 20.59
C GLU A 191 10.13 11.40 19.72
N GLN A 192 9.35 10.39 19.33
CA GLN A 192 9.85 9.31 18.47
C GLN A 192 10.18 9.81 17.06
N HIS A 193 9.38 10.74 16.52
CA HIS A 193 9.68 11.42 15.25
C HIS A 193 10.97 12.22 15.32
N ARG A 194 11.18 13.00 16.39
CA ARG A 194 12.40 13.79 16.62
C ARG A 194 13.62 12.90 16.86
N ALA A 195 13.43 11.72 17.44
CA ALA A 195 14.46 10.69 17.56
C ALA A 195 14.82 10.02 16.21
N GLY A 196 14.16 10.40 15.11
CA GLY A 196 14.43 9.86 13.78
C GLY A 196 13.88 8.45 13.54
N LYS A 197 13.05 7.94 14.45
CA LYS A 197 12.42 6.63 14.30
C LYS A 197 11.30 6.69 13.28
N LYS A 198 10.99 5.53 12.70
CA LYS A 198 9.92 5.37 11.73
C LYS A 198 8.83 4.48 12.28
N LYS A 199 7.59 4.86 12.01
CA LYS A 199 6.41 4.12 12.45
C LYS A 199 5.95 3.15 11.36
N PHE A 200 5.60 1.94 11.77
CA PHE A 200 4.99 0.94 10.90
C PHE A 200 3.87 0.23 11.67
N GLU A 201 2.63 0.31 11.16
CA GLU A 201 1.42 -0.28 11.75
C GLU A 201 1.21 0.00 13.26
N GLY A 202 1.65 1.16 13.74
CA GLY A 202 1.51 1.55 15.15
C GLY A 202 2.69 1.18 16.05
N ARG A 203 3.78 0.65 15.52
CA ARG A 203 5.03 0.40 16.26
C ARG A 203 6.16 1.28 15.73
N TRP A 204 7.02 1.71 16.65
CA TRP A 204 8.19 2.51 16.36
C TRP A 204 9.42 1.64 16.18
N PHE A 205 10.18 1.90 15.12
CA PHE A 205 11.37 1.17 14.75
C PHE A 205 12.51 2.14 14.45
N GLU A 206 13.74 1.71 14.71
CA GLU A 206 14.91 2.38 14.16
C GLU A 206 14.88 2.31 12.63
N PRO A 207 15.46 3.28 11.90
CA PRO A 207 15.37 3.31 10.43
C PRO A 207 15.79 2.01 9.73
N GLN A 208 16.84 1.35 10.23
CA GLN A 208 17.32 0.08 9.68
C GLN A 208 16.35 -1.08 9.98
N GLU A 209 15.83 -1.15 11.20
CA GLU A 209 14.85 -2.17 11.59
C GLU A 209 13.52 -1.98 10.85
N TRP A 210 13.13 -0.73 10.63
CA TRP A 210 11.94 -0.38 9.87
C TRP A 210 12.06 -0.87 8.42
N GLU A 211 13.22 -0.67 7.79
CA GLU A 211 13.48 -1.19 6.45
C GLU A 211 13.41 -2.72 6.43
N GLN A 212 14.07 -3.38 7.38
CA GLN A 212 14.05 -4.85 7.49
C GLN A 212 12.63 -5.40 7.68
N GLU A 213 11.85 -4.85 8.62
CA GLU A 213 10.48 -5.29 8.87
C GLU A 213 9.60 -5.00 7.67
N ARG A 214 9.73 -3.82 7.04
CA ARG A 214 8.98 -3.49 5.82
C ARG A 214 9.30 -4.48 4.70
N PHE A 215 10.57 -4.78 4.44
CA PHE A 215 10.97 -5.73 3.41
C PHE A 215 10.53 -7.16 3.74
N ALA A 216 10.63 -7.58 5.00
CA ALA A 216 10.17 -8.90 5.43
C ALA A 216 8.65 -9.06 5.24
N ARG A 217 7.88 -8.04 5.61
CA ARG A 217 6.42 -8.02 5.44
C ARG A 217 6.02 -7.93 3.97
N GLN A 218 6.72 -7.12 3.18
CA GLN A 218 6.49 -7.04 1.74
C GLN A 218 6.86 -8.36 1.05
N GLY A 219 7.94 -9.02 1.48
CA GLY A 219 8.32 -10.35 1.01
C GLY A 219 7.28 -11.41 1.37
N ALA A 220 6.77 -11.40 2.60
CA ALA A 220 5.68 -12.26 3.03
C ALA A 220 4.40 -12.00 2.24
N ALA A 221 4.01 -10.73 2.07
CA ALA A 221 2.84 -10.34 1.29
C ALA A 221 2.98 -10.74 -0.19
N LYS A 222 4.17 -10.54 -0.77
CA LYS A 222 4.51 -11.01 -2.12
C LYS A 222 4.36 -12.53 -2.22
N SER A 223 4.94 -13.28 -1.29
CA SER A 223 4.85 -14.74 -1.30
C SER A 223 3.41 -15.24 -1.19
N ALA A 224 2.63 -14.68 -0.25
CA ALA A 224 1.22 -15.01 -0.08
C ALA A 224 0.38 -14.63 -1.32
N PHE A 225 0.61 -13.44 -1.88
CA PHE A 225 -0.04 -13.01 -3.10
C PHE A 225 0.26 -13.97 -4.26
N LEU A 226 1.54 -14.29 -4.45
CA LEU A 226 1.96 -15.21 -5.49
C LEU A 226 1.35 -16.60 -5.29
N GLU A 227 1.18 -17.09 -4.06
CA GLU A 227 0.48 -18.35 -3.79
C GLU A 227 -1.00 -18.30 -4.15
N THR A 228 -1.66 -17.14 -4.02
CA THR A 228 -3.07 -16.97 -4.45
C THR A 228 -3.25 -16.97 -5.96
N ILE A 229 -2.18 -16.77 -6.74
CA ILE A 229 -2.24 -16.87 -8.20
C ILE A 229 -2.34 -18.35 -8.59
N GLU A 230 -3.56 -18.86 -8.62
CA GLU A 230 -3.88 -20.14 -9.24
C GLU A 230 -4.06 -19.93 -10.74
N THR A 231 -3.08 -20.36 -11.55
CA THR A 231 -3.31 -20.43 -13.00
C THR A 231 -4.35 -21.50 -13.29
N PRO A 232 -5.38 -21.21 -14.10
CA PRO A 232 -6.44 -22.17 -14.38
C PRO A 232 -5.84 -23.45 -14.97
N ALA A 233 -6.41 -24.60 -14.56
CA ALA A 233 -6.01 -25.89 -15.10
C ALA A 233 -6.11 -25.86 -16.64
N VAL A 234 -5.01 -26.18 -17.31
CA VAL A 234 -5.02 -26.24 -18.77
C VAL A 234 -5.90 -27.41 -19.20
N SER A 235 -6.91 -27.12 -20.04
CA SER A 235 -7.80 -28.15 -20.57
C SER A 235 -7.00 -29.23 -21.35
N PRO A 236 -7.29 -30.53 -21.15
CA PRO A 236 -6.58 -31.63 -21.79
C PRO A 236 -7.00 -31.78 -23.26
N ILE A 237 -6.55 -30.87 -24.14
CA ILE A 237 -6.94 -30.95 -25.56
C ILE A 237 -5.77 -30.55 -26.46
N LEU A 238 -5.03 -31.54 -26.97
CA LEU A 238 -4.12 -31.38 -28.11
C LEU A 238 -4.86 -31.43 -29.45
N LEU A 239 -5.89 -32.25 -29.55
CA LEU A 239 -6.85 -32.32 -30.65
C LEU A 239 -8.18 -32.70 -30.01
N GLY A 240 -9.27 -31.96 -30.29
CA GLY A 240 -10.58 -32.30 -29.72
C GLY A 240 -10.93 -33.77 -30.00
N GLN A 241 -11.49 -34.47 -29.01
CA GLN A 241 -11.84 -35.90 -29.12
C GLN A 241 -12.55 -36.21 -30.45
N GLY A 242 -13.43 -35.33 -30.94
CA GLY A 242 -14.09 -35.48 -32.24
C GLY A 242 -13.16 -35.48 -33.46
N ILE A 243 -12.14 -34.61 -33.52
CA ILE A 243 -11.16 -34.61 -34.62
C ILE A 243 -10.32 -35.88 -34.58
N PHE A 244 -9.92 -36.29 -33.38
CA PHE A 244 -9.15 -37.51 -33.21
C PHE A 244 -9.97 -38.74 -33.59
N LEU A 245 -11.22 -38.84 -33.14
CA LEU A 245 -12.14 -39.91 -33.52
C LEU A 245 -12.39 -39.94 -35.03
N VAL A 246 -12.51 -38.78 -35.69
CA VAL A 246 -12.58 -38.70 -37.16
C VAL A 246 -11.28 -39.18 -37.79
N THR A 247 -10.11 -38.78 -37.27
CA THR A 247 -8.81 -39.20 -37.80
C THR A 247 -8.58 -40.70 -37.60
N LEU A 248 -8.96 -41.24 -36.44
CA LEU A 248 -8.92 -42.66 -36.10
C LEU A 248 -9.92 -43.45 -36.94
N ALA A 249 -11.12 -42.92 -37.18
CA ALA A 249 -12.12 -43.52 -38.06
C ALA A 249 -11.66 -43.51 -39.53
N LEU A 250 -10.99 -42.45 -39.98
CA LEU A 250 -10.35 -42.39 -41.30
C LEU A 250 -9.17 -43.36 -41.40
N PHE A 251 -8.39 -43.52 -40.34
CA PHE A 251 -7.28 -44.46 -40.26
C PHE A 251 -7.78 -45.92 -40.30
N LEU A 252 -8.75 -46.26 -39.44
CA LEU A 252 -9.42 -47.57 -39.41
C LEU A 252 -10.15 -47.84 -40.71
N GLY A 253 -10.89 -46.87 -41.23
CA GLY A 253 -11.57 -46.95 -42.52
C GLY A 253 -10.59 -47.16 -43.67
N GLY A 254 -9.48 -46.41 -43.70
CA GLY A 254 -8.40 -46.60 -44.66
C GLY A 254 -7.72 -47.96 -44.56
N ALA A 255 -7.48 -48.45 -43.34
CA ALA A 255 -6.93 -49.79 -43.11
C ALA A 255 -7.90 -50.89 -43.55
N LEU A 256 -9.19 -50.76 -43.25
CA LEU A 256 -10.25 -51.69 -43.65
C LEU A 256 -10.47 -51.69 -45.16
N LEU A 257 -10.46 -50.51 -45.80
CA LEU A 257 -10.50 -50.39 -47.26
C LEU A 257 -9.26 -50.98 -47.89
N GLY A 258 -8.08 -50.74 -47.32
CA GLY A 258 -6.82 -51.32 -47.78
C GLY A 258 -6.86 -52.84 -47.71
N PHE A 259 -7.34 -53.38 -46.58
CA PHE A 259 -7.55 -54.81 -46.39
C PHE A 259 -8.58 -55.38 -47.37
N SER A 260 -9.69 -54.67 -47.61
CA SER A 260 -10.71 -55.07 -48.58
C SER A 260 -10.14 -55.14 -50.00
N PHE A 261 -9.36 -54.13 -50.42
CA PHE A 261 -8.68 -54.14 -51.71
C PHE A 261 -7.65 -55.25 -51.84
N LEU A 262 -6.88 -55.52 -50.78
CA LEU A 262 -5.96 -56.66 -50.74
C LEU A 262 -6.70 -57.98 -50.87
N TYR A 263 -7.77 -58.18 -50.09
CA TYR A 263 -8.58 -59.40 -50.12
C TYR A 263 -9.19 -59.64 -51.49
N HIS A 264 -9.89 -58.65 -52.05
CA HIS A 264 -10.49 -58.75 -53.38
C HIS A 264 -9.43 -58.89 -54.48
N GLY A 265 -8.29 -58.22 -54.34
CA GLY A 265 -7.16 -58.33 -55.26
C GLY A 265 -6.61 -59.75 -55.32
N VAL A 266 -6.36 -60.36 -54.16
CA VAL A 266 -5.86 -61.73 -54.03
C VAL A 266 -6.88 -62.75 -54.55
N VAL A 267 -8.15 -62.61 -54.19
CA VAL A 267 -9.23 -63.50 -54.67
C VAL A 267 -9.36 -63.43 -56.19
N GLU A 268 -9.27 -62.25 -56.79
CA GLU A 268 -9.37 -62.08 -58.25
C GLU A 268 -8.11 -62.60 -58.98
N LEU A 269 -6.92 -62.45 -58.37
CA LEU A 269 -5.69 -63.08 -58.86
C LEU A 269 -5.82 -64.60 -58.89
N MET A 270 -6.39 -65.21 -57.84
CA MET A 270 -6.61 -66.67 -57.76
C MET A 270 -7.66 -67.19 -58.76
N ARG A 271 -8.56 -66.33 -59.26
CA ARG A 271 -9.60 -66.71 -60.23
C ARG A 271 -9.11 -66.74 -61.69
N TYR A 272 -7.85 -66.38 -61.97
CA TYR A 272 -7.14 -66.41 -63.28
C TYR A 272 -7.81 -65.69 -64.47
N ARG A 273 -9.04 -65.21 -64.35
CA ARG A 273 -9.84 -64.66 -65.46
C ARG A 273 -9.54 -63.20 -65.76
N ALA A 274 -9.05 -62.43 -64.79
CA ALA A 274 -8.69 -61.02 -64.94
C ALA A 274 -7.54 -60.62 -64.00
N TRP A 275 -6.39 -61.28 -64.12
CA TRP A 275 -5.23 -61.10 -63.25
C TRP A 275 -4.79 -59.63 -63.08
N TRP A 276 -4.91 -58.81 -64.12
CA TRP A 276 -4.56 -57.38 -64.08
C TRP A 276 -5.46 -56.57 -63.13
N LYS A 277 -6.75 -56.93 -63.01
CA LYS A 277 -7.67 -56.29 -62.06
C LYS A 277 -7.28 -56.64 -60.63
N GLY A 278 -6.97 -57.92 -60.38
CA GLY A 278 -6.52 -58.38 -59.08
C GLY A 278 -5.19 -57.72 -58.66
N ALA A 279 -4.25 -57.58 -59.59
CA ALA A 279 -2.99 -56.85 -59.37
C ALA A 279 -3.22 -55.37 -59.06
N ALA A 280 -4.11 -54.70 -59.81
CA ALA A 280 -4.45 -53.29 -59.57
C ALA A 280 -5.09 -53.07 -58.18
N TRP A 281 -6.03 -53.94 -57.78
CA TRP A 281 -6.63 -53.89 -56.44
C TRP A 281 -5.61 -54.15 -55.32
N THR A 282 -4.74 -55.15 -55.50
CA THR A 282 -3.69 -55.46 -54.53
C THR A 282 -2.72 -54.29 -54.36
N LEU A 283 -2.30 -53.66 -55.48
CA LEU A 283 -1.42 -52.50 -55.45
C LEU A 283 -2.09 -51.30 -54.76
N ALA A 284 -3.36 -51.03 -55.05
CA ALA A 284 -4.13 -49.97 -54.39
C ALA A 284 -4.23 -50.21 -52.88
N GLY A 285 -4.49 -51.46 -52.46
CA GLY A 285 -4.51 -51.85 -51.05
C GLY A 285 -3.17 -51.67 -50.35
N MET A 286 -2.06 -52.08 -51.00
CA MET A 286 -0.70 -51.89 -50.48
C MET A 286 -0.33 -50.41 -50.33
N ILE A 287 -0.65 -49.59 -51.34
CA ILE A 287 -0.39 -48.14 -51.29
C ILE A 287 -1.16 -47.51 -50.11
N LEU A 288 -2.43 -47.85 -49.96
CA LEU A 288 -3.26 -47.32 -48.88
C LEU A 288 -2.69 -47.73 -47.51
N PHE A 289 -2.27 -48.99 -47.35
CA PHE A 289 -1.66 -49.47 -46.11
C PHE A 289 -0.32 -48.77 -45.82
N ALA A 290 0.53 -48.57 -46.83
CA ALA A 290 1.80 -47.88 -46.69
C ALA A 290 1.62 -46.40 -46.28
N VAL A 291 0.63 -45.71 -46.84
CA VAL A 291 0.29 -44.33 -46.49
C VAL A 291 -0.21 -44.24 -45.04
N VAL A 292 -1.14 -45.12 -44.66
CA VAL A 292 -1.70 -45.20 -43.30
C VAL A 292 -0.60 -45.51 -42.28
N ALA A 293 0.21 -46.54 -42.52
CA ALA A 293 1.32 -46.92 -41.63
C ALA A 293 2.36 -45.81 -41.47
N ARG A 294 2.75 -45.15 -42.58
CA ARG A 294 3.70 -44.03 -42.54
C ARG A 294 3.13 -42.83 -41.78
N GLY A 295 1.85 -42.52 -41.96
CA GLY A 295 1.15 -41.48 -41.20
C GLY A 295 1.17 -41.75 -39.70
N GLY A 296 0.91 -43.00 -39.28
CA GLY A 296 0.97 -43.42 -37.89
C GLY A 296 2.38 -43.28 -37.28
N VAL A 297 3.42 -43.74 -37.99
CA VAL A 297 4.81 -43.61 -37.54
C VAL A 297 5.21 -42.15 -37.38
N LEU A 298 4.84 -41.27 -38.32
CA LEU A 298 5.19 -39.84 -38.26
C LEU A 298 4.47 -39.11 -37.11
N ALA A 299 3.24 -39.51 -36.78
CA ALA A 299 2.48 -38.93 -35.67
C ALA A 299 3.06 -39.31 -34.30
N VAL A 300 3.63 -40.53 -34.19
CA VAL A 300 4.24 -41.05 -32.96
C VAL A 300 5.73 -40.71 -32.85
N ALA A 301 6.39 -40.42 -33.97
CA ALA A 301 7.80 -40.03 -33.97
C ALA A 301 8.01 -38.74 -33.16
N VAL A 302 8.82 -38.86 -32.11
CA VAL A 302 9.20 -37.72 -31.26
C VAL A 302 10.00 -36.73 -32.12
N PRO A 303 9.58 -35.45 -32.19
CA PRO A 303 10.34 -34.42 -32.88
C PRO A 303 11.59 -34.06 -32.06
N GLU A 304 12.61 -33.49 -32.71
CA GLU A 304 13.84 -33.07 -32.01
C GLU A 304 13.50 -32.09 -30.89
N PRO A 305 13.83 -32.40 -29.61
CA PRO A 305 13.52 -31.51 -28.50
C PRO A 305 14.29 -30.18 -28.64
N LEU A 306 13.68 -29.09 -28.16
CA LEU A 306 14.35 -27.79 -28.12
C LEU A 306 15.60 -27.88 -27.21
N PRO A 307 16.77 -27.36 -27.63
CA PRO A 307 17.95 -27.33 -26.79
C PRO A 307 17.73 -26.39 -25.59
N PHE A 308 18.12 -26.82 -24.38
CA PHE A 308 17.87 -26.10 -23.13
C PHE A 308 19.07 -25.28 -22.67
N GLY A 309 18.80 -24.07 -22.17
CA GLY A 309 19.65 -23.42 -21.18
C GLY A 309 19.19 -23.84 -19.77
N VAL A 310 20.04 -24.55 -19.04
CA VAL A 310 19.81 -24.87 -17.62
C VAL A 310 20.23 -23.64 -16.80
N GLY A 311 19.33 -23.07 -15.99
CA GLY A 311 19.74 -22.12 -14.94
C GLY A 311 18.95 -20.81 -14.81
N ALA A 312 17.88 -20.58 -15.55
CA ALA A 312 17.08 -19.36 -15.38
C ALA A 312 16.03 -19.53 -14.26
N GLU A 313 16.20 -18.81 -13.15
CA GLU A 313 15.19 -18.72 -12.09
C GLU A 313 14.11 -17.71 -12.54
N GLY A 314 12.85 -18.13 -12.69
CA GLY A 314 11.74 -17.25 -13.12
C GLY A 314 11.34 -16.15 -12.12
N GLN A 315 12.26 -15.66 -11.29
CA GLN A 315 12.04 -14.64 -10.26
C GLN A 315 11.66 -13.28 -10.88
N THR A 316 12.27 -12.91 -12.01
CA THR A 316 11.98 -11.66 -12.73
C THR A 316 10.49 -11.51 -13.05
N LEU A 317 9.82 -12.59 -13.46
CA LEU A 317 8.39 -12.58 -13.73
C LEU A 317 7.55 -12.48 -12.45
N ASP A 318 7.96 -13.14 -11.37
CA ASP A 318 7.30 -13.01 -10.07
C ASP A 318 7.40 -11.56 -9.52
N ASP A 319 8.51 -10.87 -9.76
CA ASP A 319 8.70 -9.45 -9.41
C ASP A 319 7.80 -8.54 -10.24
N LEU A 320 7.76 -8.71 -11.57
CA LEU A 320 6.92 -7.90 -12.45
C LEU A 320 5.44 -8.06 -12.14
N VAL A 321 4.99 -9.28 -11.87
CA VAL A 321 3.61 -9.58 -11.47
C VAL A 321 3.29 -8.94 -10.11
N TRP A 322 4.21 -9.00 -9.15
CA TRP A 322 4.03 -8.34 -7.85
C TRP A 322 3.98 -6.82 -7.96
N MET A 323 4.89 -6.20 -8.72
CA MET A 323 4.89 -4.74 -8.94
C MET A 323 3.56 -4.28 -9.53
N GLN A 324 3.08 -4.96 -10.57
CA GLN A 324 1.88 -4.54 -11.28
C GLN A 324 0.59 -4.87 -10.51
N ALA A 325 0.41 -6.12 -10.08
CA ALA A 325 -0.86 -6.57 -9.54
C ALA A 325 -0.92 -6.45 -8.00
N GLY A 326 0.22 -6.60 -7.33
CA GLY A 326 0.32 -6.48 -5.88
C GLY A 326 0.49 -5.04 -5.40
N LEU A 327 1.42 -4.29 -6.02
CA LEU A 327 1.75 -2.92 -5.63
C LEU A 327 1.06 -1.86 -6.48
N GLN A 328 0.51 -2.21 -7.65
CA GLN A 328 -0.05 -1.27 -8.62
C GLN A 328 0.96 -0.19 -9.09
N GLU A 329 2.24 -0.56 -9.11
CA GLU A 329 3.32 0.28 -9.59
C GLU A 329 3.48 0.15 -11.11
N PRO A 330 3.96 1.21 -11.80
CA PRO A 330 4.24 1.15 -13.22
C PRO A 330 5.33 0.13 -13.53
N LEU A 331 5.18 -0.57 -14.66
CA LEU A 331 6.19 -1.48 -15.17
C LEU A 331 7.43 -0.69 -15.66
N PRO A 332 8.62 -1.32 -15.68
CA PRO A 332 9.79 -0.75 -16.34
C PRO A 332 9.50 -0.47 -17.82
N GLN A 333 10.08 0.60 -18.38
CA GLN A 333 9.91 0.96 -19.79
C GLN A 333 10.32 -0.17 -20.75
N GLU A 334 11.37 -0.91 -20.41
CA GLU A 334 11.87 -2.05 -21.19
C GLU A 334 11.93 -3.28 -20.29
N ILE A 335 11.26 -4.35 -20.70
CA ILE A 335 11.23 -5.64 -20.02
C ILE A 335 11.87 -6.66 -20.95
N ARG A 336 12.95 -7.28 -20.52
CA ARG A 336 13.61 -8.36 -21.24
C ARG A 336 13.36 -9.68 -20.51
N LEU A 337 12.79 -10.65 -21.22
CA LEU A 337 12.53 -11.98 -20.69
C LEU A 337 13.17 -13.03 -21.60
N THR A 338 13.96 -13.91 -21.03
CA THR A 338 14.51 -15.05 -21.76
C THR A 338 13.46 -16.16 -21.90
N ASP A 339 13.60 -17.01 -22.94
CA ASP A 339 12.76 -18.21 -23.05
C ASP A 339 12.91 -19.11 -21.81
N GLY A 340 14.11 -19.23 -21.25
CA GLY A 340 14.40 -19.93 -20.00
C GLY A 340 13.58 -19.40 -18.81
N GLU A 341 13.53 -18.08 -18.59
CA GLU A 341 12.76 -17.47 -17.51
C GLU A 341 11.25 -17.71 -17.67
N VAL A 342 10.72 -17.54 -18.88
CA VAL A 342 9.28 -17.75 -19.15
C VAL A 342 8.90 -19.21 -18.93
N ASN A 343 9.71 -20.14 -19.45
CA ASN A 343 9.47 -21.57 -19.27
C ASN A 343 9.57 -21.98 -17.79
N SER A 344 10.57 -21.48 -17.06
CA SER A 344 10.76 -21.73 -15.62
C SER A 344 9.59 -21.21 -14.78
N TRP A 345 9.04 -20.05 -15.14
CA TRP A 345 7.85 -19.52 -14.51
C TRP A 345 6.60 -20.34 -14.83
N TRP A 346 6.39 -20.72 -16.10
CA TRP A 346 5.29 -21.60 -16.51
C TRP A 346 5.35 -22.97 -15.84
N ASP A 347 6.52 -23.63 -15.76
CA ASP A 347 6.66 -24.95 -15.14
C ASP A 347 6.29 -24.93 -13.65
N ARG A 348 6.54 -23.82 -12.94
CA ARG A 348 6.17 -23.66 -11.52
C ARG A 348 4.69 -23.38 -11.33
N ARG A 349 4.07 -22.65 -12.26
CA ARG A 349 2.71 -22.09 -12.09
C ARG A 349 1.63 -22.92 -12.77
N LEU A 350 1.86 -23.35 -14.01
CA LEU A 350 0.87 -24.09 -14.80
C LEU A 350 0.47 -25.37 -14.09
N ARG A 351 -0.83 -25.47 -13.78
CA ARG A 351 -1.44 -26.70 -13.31
C ARG A 351 -2.04 -27.45 -14.49
N PHE A 352 -1.68 -28.71 -14.62
CA PHE A 352 -2.29 -29.61 -15.60
C PHE A 352 -3.32 -30.47 -14.87
N ALA A 353 -4.52 -30.58 -15.42
CA ALA A 353 -5.57 -31.38 -14.82
C ALA A 353 -5.11 -32.84 -14.67
N PRO A 354 -5.31 -33.49 -13.51
CA PRO A 354 -5.01 -34.90 -13.33
C PRO A 354 -5.85 -35.75 -14.30
N MET A 355 -5.28 -36.85 -14.79
CA MET A 355 -6.01 -37.78 -15.65
C MET A 355 -6.93 -38.67 -14.83
N ASP A 356 -8.21 -38.70 -15.15
CA ASP A 356 -9.11 -39.72 -14.60
C ASP A 356 -8.91 -41.07 -15.31
N VAL A 357 -9.19 -42.18 -14.63
CA VAL A 357 -9.06 -43.53 -15.22
C VAL A 357 -10.05 -43.76 -16.38
N THR A 358 -11.11 -42.96 -16.46
CA THR A 358 -12.04 -42.94 -17.60
C THR A 358 -11.49 -42.17 -18.81
N ASP A 359 -10.40 -41.43 -18.62
CA ASP A 359 -9.73 -40.61 -19.64
C ASP A 359 -8.55 -41.34 -20.32
N VAL A 360 -8.53 -42.68 -20.31
CA VAL A 360 -7.48 -43.51 -20.97
C VAL A 360 -7.32 -43.17 -22.46
N LEU A 361 -8.34 -42.56 -23.09
CA LEU A 361 -8.31 -42.05 -24.47
C LEU A 361 -8.12 -40.54 -24.58
N ALA A 362 -8.13 -39.79 -23.48
CA ALA A 362 -7.93 -38.34 -23.47
C ALA A 362 -6.44 -38.00 -23.56
N VAL A 363 -6.12 -36.98 -24.36
CA VAL A 363 -4.76 -36.47 -24.46
C VAL A 363 -4.55 -35.46 -23.33
N SER A 364 -3.85 -35.86 -22.27
CA SER A 364 -3.50 -34.92 -21.20
C SER A 364 -2.35 -34.04 -21.65
N VAL A 365 -2.39 -32.75 -21.30
CA VAL A 365 -1.26 -31.86 -21.49
C VAL A 365 -0.35 -32.00 -20.27
N VAL A 366 0.96 -32.12 -20.49
CA VAL A 366 1.94 -32.36 -19.42
C VAL A 366 2.94 -31.23 -19.30
N SER A 367 3.22 -30.51 -20.40
CA SER A 367 4.09 -29.35 -20.36
C SER A 367 3.81 -28.42 -21.52
N TRP A 368 4.08 -27.13 -21.30
CA TRP A 368 4.15 -26.11 -22.35
C TRP A 368 5.55 -25.56 -22.43
N ARG A 369 6.00 -25.22 -23.63
CA ARG A 369 7.29 -24.59 -23.83
C ARG A 369 7.23 -23.54 -24.91
N ILE A 370 8.04 -22.51 -24.75
CA ILE A 370 8.28 -21.46 -25.71
C ILE A 370 9.77 -21.41 -26.05
N GLN A 371 10.08 -21.09 -27.30
CA GLN A 371 11.44 -20.74 -27.71
C GLN A 371 11.36 -19.55 -28.66
N PHE A 372 12.12 -18.51 -28.33
CA PHE A 372 12.28 -17.33 -29.18
C PHE A 372 13.39 -17.57 -30.18
N VAL A 373 13.08 -17.44 -31.47
CA VAL A 373 14.02 -17.60 -32.58
C VAL A 373 14.04 -16.34 -33.43
N ASP A 374 15.09 -16.13 -34.22
CA ASP A 374 15.17 -14.95 -35.07
C ASP A 374 13.99 -14.92 -36.06
N GLY A 375 13.15 -13.89 -35.98
CA GLY A 375 11.98 -13.71 -36.85
C GLY A 375 10.78 -14.60 -36.52
N GLY A 376 10.72 -15.21 -35.33
CA GLY A 376 9.57 -16.03 -34.96
C GLY A 376 9.65 -16.69 -33.58
N MET A 377 8.71 -17.60 -33.35
CA MET A 377 8.57 -18.28 -32.07
C MET A 377 8.13 -19.72 -32.28
N ASN A 378 8.75 -20.64 -31.55
CA ASN A 378 8.28 -22.02 -31.45
C ASN A 378 7.52 -22.19 -30.15
N LEU A 379 6.34 -22.79 -30.23
CA LEU A 379 5.57 -23.22 -29.07
C LEU A 379 5.43 -24.73 -29.12
N GLU A 380 5.70 -25.38 -27.99
CA GLU A 380 5.52 -26.81 -27.85
C GLU A 380 4.55 -27.13 -26.73
N ARG A 381 3.67 -28.07 -27.02
CA ARG A 381 2.78 -28.66 -26.04
C ARG A 381 2.99 -30.16 -26.06
N ALA A 382 3.51 -30.69 -24.95
CA ALA A 382 3.67 -32.12 -24.78
C ALA A 382 2.42 -32.67 -24.09
N GLY A 383 1.96 -33.84 -24.54
CA GLY A 383 0.87 -34.55 -23.91
C GLY A 383 1.09 -36.06 -23.86
N ARG A 384 0.29 -36.76 -23.07
CA ARG A 384 0.33 -38.24 -22.97
C ARG A 384 -0.93 -38.86 -23.59
N TRP A 385 -0.73 -39.96 -24.30
CA TRP A 385 -1.80 -40.77 -24.89
C TRP A 385 -1.37 -42.23 -24.97
N LEU A 386 -2.19 -43.15 -24.45
CA LEU A 386 -1.89 -44.60 -24.38
C LEU A 386 -0.46 -44.92 -23.87
N GLY A 387 0.02 -44.14 -22.89
CA GLY A 387 1.38 -44.28 -22.34
C GLY A 387 2.50 -43.69 -23.19
N GLN A 388 2.21 -43.09 -24.35
CA GLN A 388 3.18 -42.42 -25.21
C GLN A 388 3.08 -40.91 -25.13
N THR A 389 4.22 -40.23 -25.27
CA THR A 389 4.28 -38.77 -25.31
C THR A 389 4.10 -38.29 -26.74
N LEU A 390 3.09 -37.44 -26.95
CA LEU A 390 2.84 -36.74 -28.20
C LEU A 390 3.29 -35.28 -28.05
N LEU A 391 3.91 -34.74 -29.09
CA LEU A 391 4.35 -33.34 -29.11
C LEU A 391 3.64 -32.58 -30.22
N LEU A 392 2.86 -31.58 -29.84
CA LEU A 392 2.30 -30.60 -30.77
C LEU A 392 3.22 -29.38 -30.78
N ARG A 393 3.76 -29.05 -31.95
CA ARG A 393 4.60 -27.87 -32.16
C ARG A 393 3.88 -26.88 -33.04
N HIS A 394 3.74 -25.64 -32.58
CA HIS A 394 3.39 -24.50 -33.42
C HIS A 394 4.66 -23.71 -33.74
N LYS A 395 4.87 -23.40 -35.01
CA LYS A 395 5.89 -22.47 -35.47
C LYS A 395 5.20 -21.21 -35.95
N LEU A 396 5.54 -20.10 -35.30
CA LEU A 396 5.06 -18.79 -35.67
C LEU A 396 6.17 -18.07 -36.40
N ILE A 397 5.85 -17.57 -37.58
CA ILE A 397 6.75 -16.78 -38.40
C ILE A 397 6.22 -15.36 -38.37
N PHE A 398 7.06 -14.41 -37.98
CA PHE A 398 6.68 -13.01 -37.85
C PHE A 398 7.11 -12.23 -39.09
N SER A 399 6.29 -11.24 -39.47
CA SER A 399 6.67 -10.19 -40.40
C SER A 399 7.00 -8.93 -39.62
N ARG A 400 8.14 -8.32 -39.93
CA ARG A 400 8.55 -7.06 -39.34
C ARG A 400 7.80 -5.90 -40.02
N SER A 401 7.05 -5.11 -39.25
CA SER A 401 6.39 -3.89 -39.71
C SER A 401 6.91 -2.68 -38.92
N GLU A 402 6.67 -1.46 -39.41
CA GLU A 402 6.98 -0.22 -38.67
C GLU A 402 6.20 -0.11 -37.34
N LYS A 403 5.11 -0.88 -37.20
CA LYS A 403 4.27 -0.90 -35.99
C LYS A 403 4.68 -1.99 -35.00
N GLY A 404 5.54 -2.93 -35.37
CA GLY A 404 6.00 -4.03 -34.51
C GLY A 404 6.20 -5.34 -35.28
N GLU A 405 6.32 -6.45 -34.56
CA GLU A 405 6.33 -7.80 -35.13
C GLU A 405 4.90 -8.37 -35.19
N ASP A 406 4.38 -8.61 -36.40
CA ASP A 406 3.06 -9.19 -36.62
C ASP A 406 3.16 -10.68 -37.03
N ILE A 407 2.19 -11.49 -36.64
CA ILE A 407 2.15 -12.92 -37.01
C ILE A 407 1.81 -13.04 -38.51
N TYR A 408 2.79 -13.42 -39.32
CA TYR A 408 2.63 -13.64 -40.76
C TYR A 408 2.04 -15.01 -41.06
N ARG A 409 2.55 -16.06 -40.41
CA ARG A 409 2.16 -17.44 -40.66
C ARG A 409 2.27 -18.30 -39.42
N VAL A 410 1.29 -19.17 -39.23
CA VAL A 410 1.33 -20.23 -38.21
C VAL A 410 1.37 -21.57 -38.92
N GLU A 411 2.34 -22.40 -38.56
CA GLU A 411 2.42 -23.80 -38.95
C GLU A 411 2.29 -24.66 -37.70
N ALA A 412 1.70 -25.87 -37.82
CA ALA A 412 1.67 -26.81 -36.70
C ALA A 412 1.99 -28.23 -37.14
N SER A 413 2.62 -29.00 -36.27
CA SER A 413 2.92 -30.41 -36.48
C SER A 413 2.65 -31.23 -35.22
N LEU A 414 2.09 -32.44 -35.40
CA LEU A 414 2.00 -33.46 -34.36
C LEU A 414 3.11 -34.49 -34.60
N GLY A 415 4.11 -34.53 -33.71
CA GLY A 415 5.33 -35.27 -33.97
C GLY A 415 6.06 -34.71 -35.20
N LYS A 416 6.28 -35.57 -36.20
CA LYS A 416 6.81 -35.17 -37.51
C LYS A 416 5.73 -34.97 -38.58
N LEU A 417 4.44 -35.13 -38.22
CA LEU A 417 3.32 -35.00 -39.15
C LEU A 417 2.83 -33.54 -39.20
N PRO A 418 2.88 -32.85 -40.36
CA PRO A 418 2.30 -31.52 -40.50
C PRO A 418 0.77 -31.57 -40.40
N LEU A 419 0.18 -30.62 -39.68
CA LEU A 419 -1.26 -30.52 -39.54
C LEU A 419 -1.89 -29.75 -40.71
N PRO A 420 -3.09 -30.15 -41.17
CA PRO A 420 -3.85 -29.38 -42.15
C PRO A 420 -4.29 -28.03 -41.58
N PRO A 421 -4.48 -26.99 -42.42
CA PRO A 421 -4.72 -25.60 -41.97
C PRO A 421 -5.88 -25.44 -40.96
N VAL A 422 -6.96 -26.19 -41.13
CA VAL A 422 -8.12 -26.15 -40.21
C VAL A 422 -7.72 -26.57 -38.79
N LEU A 423 -6.82 -27.56 -38.66
CA LEU A 423 -6.34 -28.03 -37.37
C LEU A 423 -5.27 -27.10 -36.78
N VAL A 424 -4.45 -26.48 -37.63
CA VAL A 424 -3.51 -25.41 -37.21
C VAL A 424 -4.29 -24.27 -36.54
N LEU A 425 -5.30 -23.73 -37.20
CA LEU A 425 -6.10 -22.61 -36.66
C LEU A 425 -6.84 -22.98 -35.37
N ARG A 426 -7.43 -24.18 -35.31
CA ARG A 426 -8.17 -24.61 -34.11
C ARG A 426 -7.25 -24.77 -32.91
N THR A 427 -6.11 -25.44 -33.09
CA THR A 427 -5.15 -25.65 -32.00
C THR A 427 -4.47 -24.34 -31.57
N TRP A 428 -4.25 -23.43 -32.52
CA TRP A 428 -3.78 -22.07 -32.25
C TRP A 428 -4.77 -21.26 -31.41
N ASN A 429 -6.04 -21.18 -31.82
CA ASN A 429 -7.07 -20.45 -31.09
C ASN A 429 -7.25 -20.98 -29.65
N GLN A 430 -7.15 -22.30 -29.47
CA GLN A 430 -7.18 -22.92 -28.14
C GLN A 430 -5.99 -22.51 -27.27
N TRP A 431 -4.80 -22.40 -27.86
CA TRP A 431 -3.62 -21.92 -27.15
C TRP A 431 -3.79 -20.46 -26.74
N VAL A 432 -4.22 -19.60 -27.67
CA VAL A 432 -4.50 -18.18 -27.43
C VAL A 432 -5.54 -18.00 -26.33
N GLU A 433 -6.65 -18.73 -26.37
CA GLU A 433 -7.68 -18.68 -25.32
C GLU A 433 -7.12 -19.08 -23.96
N SER A 434 -6.31 -20.14 -23.91
CA SER A 434 -5.70 -20.60 -22.65
C SER A 434 -4.73 -19.56 -22.07
N LEU A 435 -3.98 -18.85 -22.92
CA LEU A 435 -3.15 -17.71 -22.50
C LEU A 435 -4.00 -16.52 -22.05
N PHE A 436 -5.08 -16.18 -22.74
CA PHE A 436 -5.95 -15.08 -22.32
C PHE A 436 -6.56 -15.33 -20.94
N GLN A 437 -6.96 -16.56 -20.62
CA GLN A 437 -7.42 -16.91 -19.29
C GLN A 437 -6.32 -16.75 -18.23
N GLN A 438 -5.05 -16.96 -18.59
CA GLN A 438 -3.91 -16.70 -17.70
C GLN A 438 -3.60 -15.20 -17.59
N ALA A 439 -3.69 -14.45 -18.68
CA ALA A 439 -3.43 -13.01 -18.72
C ALA A 439 -4.44 -12.20 -17.87
N LYS A 440 -5.66 -12.72 -17.65
CA LYS A 440 -6.63 -12.13 -16.70
C LYS A 440 -6.11 -12.06 -15.27
N LEU A 441 -5.12 -12.87 -14.90
CA LEU A 441 -4.44 -12.82 -13.60
C LEU A 441 -3.47 -11.62 -13.50
N CYS A 442 -3.16 -10.97 -14.62
CA CYS A 442 -2.29 -9.81 -14.74
C CYS A 442 -3.06 -8.63 -15.36
N PRO A 443 -4.02 -8.00 -14.65
CA PRO A 443 -4.95 -7.02 -15.21
C PRO A 443 -4.29 -5.77 -15.82
N GLY A 444 -3.03 -5.47 -15.51
CA GLY A 444 -2.28 -4.37 -16.12
C GLY A 444 -1.52 -4.73 -17.40
N ALA A 445 -1.48 -6.01 -17.80
CA ALA A 445 -0.69 -6.46 -18.97
C ALA A 445 -1.26 -5.97 -20.31
N THR A 446 -2.41 -5.30 -20.31
CA THR A 446 -3.12 -4.79 -21.51
C THR A 446 -2.37 -3.69 -22.26
N GLY A 447 -1.32 -3.11 -21.67
CA GLY A 447 -0.48 -2.08 -22.30
C GLY A 447 0.85 -2.56 -22.88
N VAL A 448 1.27 -3.79 -22.61
CA VAL A 448 2.63 -4.25 -22.95
C VAL A 448 2.72 -4.61 -24.43
N LYS A 449 3.72 -4.07 -25.13
CA LYS A 449 3.93 -4.26 -26.58
C LYS A 449 5.23 -5.01 -26.85
N LEU A 450 5.19 -5.98 -27.77
CA LEU A 450 6.37 -6.65 -28.28
C LEU A 450 7.17 -5.68 -29.18
N GLU A 451 8.40 -5.36 -28.79
CA GLU A 451 9.28 -4.46 -29.56
C GLU A 451 10.19 -5.25 -30.51
N ARG A 452 10.84 -6.30 -29.99
CA ARG A 452 11.75 -7.13 -30.77
C ARG A 452 11.94 -8.51 -30.15
N LEU A 453 12.22 -9.48 -31.01
CA LEU A 453 12.80 -10.76 -30.62
C LEU A 453 14.31 -10.75 -30.81
N GLU A 454 15.01 -11.17 -29.77
CA GLU A 454 16.42 -11.53 -29.82
C GLU A 454 16.50 -13.05 -29.66
N LYS A 455 17.48 -13.71 -30.28
CA LYS A 455 17.66 -15.16 -30.14
C LYS A 455 17.69 -15.58 -28.66
N GLY A 456 16.63 -16.27 -28.21
CA GLY A 456 16.46 -16.71 -26.82
C GLY A 456 15.85 -15.68 -25.85
N ALA A 457 15.43 -14.49 -26.31
CA ALA A 457 14.79 -13.49 -25.46
C ALA A 457 13.74 -12.65 -26.20
N VAL A 458 12.73 -12.23 -25.44
CA VAL A 458 11.72 -11.27 -25.87
C VAL A 458 11.94 -9.93 -25.16
N VAL A 459 11.84 -8.83 -25.92
CA VAL A 459 11.89 -7.47 -25.38
C VAL A 459 10.53 -6.82 -25.57
N LEU A 460 9.97 -6.39 -24.44
CA LEU A 460 8.66 -5.77 -24.35
C LEU A 460 8.81 -4.31 -23.89
N SER A 461 7.97 -3.43 -24.43
CA SER A 461 7.79 -2.07 -23.93
C SER A 461 6.50 -1.95 -23.12
N ALA A 462 6.56 -1.19 -22.02
CA ALA A 462 5.38 -0.81 -21.24
C ALA A 462 5.12 0.71 -21.40
N PRO A 463 3.85 1.14 -21.45
CA PRO A 463 3.46 2.52 -21.69
C PRO A 463 3.77 3.46 -20.51
#